data_AF-A0A6S7LUU3-F1
#
_entry.id   AF-A0A6S7LUU3-F1
#
_cell.length_a   1.000
_cell.length_b   1.000
_cell.length_c   1.000
_cell.angle_alpha   90.00
_cell.angle_beta   90.00
_cell.angle_gamma   90.00
#
_symmetry.space_group_name_H-M   'P 1'
#
loop_
_entity.id
_entity.type
_entity.pdbx_description
1 polymer ?
#
loop_
_entity_poly.entity_id
_entity_poly.type
_entity_poly.pdbx_seq_one_letter_code
_entity_poly.pdbx_strand_id
1 'polypeptide(L)'
;CHSFFLRHTQSGNCIAEGSPIVEDEYARRYWAEMDDNCVHYRARFRYLDTNLLHNFKTGGSLVSNYGNSTFLNRLYIYDSKNQKGKEFENNNEHRFKQTDAGSLFLYNSTVNSCAQPNDTYVDQKKDGCKNTAEQKFTF
;
A
#
# COMPACT_ATOMS: atom_id res chain seq x y z
N CYS A 1 10.06 -0.49 17.91
CA CYS A 1 9.49 -0.38 16.56
C CYS A 1 9.17 -1.78 16.06
N HIS A 2 7.90 -2.16 16.00
CA HIS A 2 7.49 -3.50 15.54
C HIS A 2 7.26 -3.45 14.03
N SER A 3 7.90 -4.34 13.28
CA SER A 3 7.63 -4.55 11.86
C SER A 3 6.65 -5.71 11.68
N PHE A 4 5.91 -5.71 10.58
CA PHE A 4 4.95 -6.76 10.24
C PHE A 4 4.91 -6.97 8.73
N PHE A 5 4.15 -7.97 8.31
CA PHE A 5 3.87 -8.28 6.90
C PHE A 5 2.38 -8.06 6.63
N LEU A 6 2.03 -7.67 5.42
CA LEU A 6 0.64 -7.45 5.01
C LEU A 6 0.18 -8.66 4.19
N ARG A 7 -0.27 -9.72 4.87
CA ARG A 7 -0.61 -11.00 4.25
C ARG A 7 -2.07 -11.06 3.83
N HIS A 8 -2.34 -11.25 2.54
CA HIS A 8 -3.69 -11.45 2.03
C HIS A 8 -4.27 -12.77 2.54
N THR A 9 -5.46 -12.69 3.15
CA THR A 9 -6.07 -13.82 3.86
C THR A 9 -6.35 -15.03 2.97
N GLN A 10 -6.77 -14.80 1.72
CA GLN A 10 -7.17 -15.91 0.84
C GLN A 10 -5.99 -16.57 0.13
N SER A 11 -5.06 -15.78 -0.44
CA SER A 11 -3.93 -16.35 -1.18
C SER A 11 -2.75 -16.72 -0.28
N GLY A 12 -2.65 -16.10 0.90
CA GLY A 12 -1.49 -16.27 1.78
C GLY A 12 -0.26 -15.49 1.33
N ASN A 13 -0.32 -14.75 0.21
CA ASN A 13 0.77 -13.91 -0.28
C ASN A 13 0.80 -12.58 0.49
N CYS A 14 1.95 -11.93 0.54
CA CYS A 14 2.13 -10.63 1.17
C CYS A 14 2.30 -9.52 0.16
N ILE A 15 1.87 -8.32 0.54
CA ILE A 15 2.26 -7.12 -0.20
C ILE A 15 3.78 -6.95 -0.07
N ALA A 16 4.44 -6.68 -1.18
CA ALA A 16 5.87 -6.38 -1.23
C ALA A 16 6.17 -5.21 -2.17
N GLU A 17 7.36 -4.63 -2.00
CA GLU A 17 7.93 -3.78 -3.02
C GLU A 17 8.16 -4.58 -4.30
N GLY A 18 7.58 -4.09 -5.40
CA GLY A 18 7.64 -4.68 -6.72
C GLY A 18 8.58 -3.94 -7.67
N SER A 19 8.27 -4.00 -8.96
CA SER A 19 9.10 -3.38 -9.99
C SER A 19 9.05 -1.84 -9.95
N PRO A 20 10.14 -1.14 -10.31
CA PRO A 20 10.12 0.32 -10.47
C PRO A 20 9.10 0.75 -11.55
N ILE A 21 8.43 1.88 -11.31
CA ILE A 21 7.46 2.47 -12.23
C ILE A 21 8.10 3.66 -12.96
N VAL A 22 8.41 4.70 -12.18
CA VAL A 22 8.93 5.98 -12.66
C VAL A 22 9.67 6.68 -11.53
N GLU A 23 10.72 7.40 -11.91
CA GLU A 23 11.48 8.28 -11.04
C GLU A 23 11.39 9.71 -11.56
N ASP A 24 11.03 10.64 -10.70
CA ASP A 24 11.02 12.07 -10.99
C ASP A 24 11.76 12.86 -9.89
N GLU A 25 11.65 14.19 -9.93
CA GLU A 25 12.27 15.07 -8.93
C GLU A 25 11.68 14.89 -7.52
N TYR A 26 10.45 14.37 -7.42
CA TYR A 26 9.71 14.24 -6.16
C TYR A 26 9.93 12.89 -5.48
N ALA A 27 10.00 11.81 -6.26
CA ALA A 27 10.07 10.46 -5.72
C ALA A 27 10.58 9.39 -6.70
N ARG A 28 10.98 8.26 -6.13
CA ARG A 28 11.01 6.96 -6.81
C ARG A 28 9.72 6.22 -6.51
N ARG A 29 9.13 5.55 -7.51
CA ARG A 29 7.88 4.82 -7.34
C ARG A 29 8.06 3.37 -7.75
N TYR A 30 7.51 2.46 -6.97
CA TYR A 30 7.58 1.01 -7.16
C TYR A 30 6.18 0.43 -7.06
N TRP A 31 5.83 -0.57 -7.87
CA TRP A 31 4.55 -1.24 -7.69
C TRP A 31 4.45 -1.89 -6.31
N ALA A 32 3.24 -1.96 -5.77
CA ALA A 32 2.93 -2.86 -4.68
C ALA A 32 2.45 -4.18 -5.31
N GLU A 33 3.26 -5.23 -5.14
CA GLU A 33 3.03 -6.54 -5.75
C GLU A 33 2.69 -7.58 -4.68
N MET A 34 2.05 -8.67 -5.10
CA MET A 34 1.76 -9.83 -4.27
C MET A 34 2.92 -10.83 -4.38
N ASP A 35 3.57 -11.12 -3.25
CA ASP A 35 4.75 -11.98 -3.15
C ASP A 35 4.44 -13.18 -2.24
N ASP A 36 4.81 -14.40 -2.65
CA ASP A 36 4.61 -15.62 -1.87
C ASP A 36 5.64 -15.76 -0.73
N ASN A 37 6.76 -15.03 -0.82
CA ASN A 37 7.83 -14.99 0.15
C ASN A 37 7.65 -13.84 1.15
N CYS A 38 6.64 -13.98 2.00
CA CYS A 38 6.31 -13.02 3.05
C CYS A 38 7.48 -12.68 3.99
N VAL A 39 8.47 -13.56 4.21
CA VAL A 39 9.57 -13.29 5.16
C VAL A 39 10.66 -12.38 4.58
N HIS A 40 10.59 -12.07 3.29
CA HIS A 40 11.57 -11.25 2.61
C HIS A 40 11.48 -9.77 3.04
N TYR A 41 12.62 -9.07 3.08
CA TYR A 41 12.67 -7.68 3.56
C TYR A 41 11.86 -6.72 2.67
N ARG A 42 11.60 -7.07 1.40
CA ARG A 42 10.73 -6.33 0.46
C ARG A 42 9.27 -6.34 0.90
N ALA A 43 8.82 -7.36 1.64
CA ALA A 43 7.46 -7.49 2.14
C ALA A 43 7.25 -6.88 3.53
N ARG A 44 8.33 -6.37 4.16
CA ARG A 44 8.29 -5.89 5.53
C ARG A 44 7.84 -4.43 5.59
N PHE A 45 6.84 -4.17 6.44
CA PHE A 45 6.30 -2.85 6.70
C PHE A 45 6.41 -2.45 8.18
N ARG A 46 6.30 -1.15 8.44
CA ARG A 46 6.09 -0.56 9.77
C ARG A 46 5.14 0.62 9.66
N TYR A 47 4.53 0.97 10.79
CA TYR A 47 3.94 2.29 10.95
C TYR A 47 5.00 3.32 11.32
N LEU A 48 4.89 4.51 10.72
CA LEU A 48 5.44 5.74 11.30
C LEU A 48 4.42 6.42 12.20
N ASP A 49 4.86 7.37 13.03
CA ASP A 49 4.01 8.17 13.92
C ASP A 49 2.86 8.90 13.17
N THR A 50 3.01 9.08 11.87
CA THR A 50 2.01 9.66 10.96
C THR A 50 0.92 8.67 10.52
N ASN A 51 0.93 7.43 11.02
CA ASN A 51 0.11 6.29 10.59
C ASN A 51 0.33 5.88 9.12
N LEU A 52 1.49 6.21 8.56
CA LEU A 52 1.87 5.78 7.21
C LEU A 52 2.49 4.38 7.26
N LEU A 53 2.08 3.53 6.31
CA LEU A 53 2.64 2.21 6.08
C LEU A 53 3.95 2.32 5.29
N HIS A 54 5.07 2.30 6.00
CA HIS A 54 6.40 2.39 5.39
C HIS A 54 6.98 1.02 5.06
N ASN A 55 7.42 0.85 3.82
CA ASN A 55 8.18 -0.30 3.37
C ASN A 55 9.64 -0.21 3.84
N PHE A 56 10.21 -1.32 4.32
CA PHE A 56 11.60 -1.33 4.79
C PHE A 56 12.65 -1.25 3.69
N LYS A 57 12.40 -1.82 2.51
CA LYS A 57 13.37 -1.85 1.41
C LYS A 57 13.62 -0.43 0.89
N THR A 58 12.56 0.28 0.58
CA THR A 58 12.68 1.61 -0.05
C THR A 58 12.69 2.74 0.97
N GLY A 59 12.11 2.53 2.15
CA GLY A 59 11.85 3.61 3.09
C GLY A 59 10.64 4.47 2.71
N GLY A 60 9.95 4.14 1.61
CA GLY A 60 8.77 4.84 1.11
C GLY A 60 7.45 4.37 1.72
N SER A 61 6.38 5.11 1.45
CA SER A 61 5.02 4.85 1.92
C SER A 61 4.17 4.09 0.89
N LEU A 62 3.36 3.15 1.36
CA LEU A 62 2.31 2.52 0.57
C LEU A 62 1.15 3.51 0.36
N VAL A 63 0.89 3.86 -0.90
CA VAL A 63 -0.12 4.85 -1.30
C VAL A 63 -0.91 4.38 -2.51
N SER A 64 -1.97 5.10 -2.86
CA SER A 64 -2.57 5.05 -4.20
C SER A 64 -2.91 6.45 -4.71
N ASN A 65 -3.05 6.56 -6.03
CA ASN A 65 -3.54 7.75 -6.70
C ASN A 65 -4.70 7.38 -7.63
N TYR A 66 -5.87 7.22 -7.00
CA TYR A 66 -7.10 6.84 -7.70
C TYR A 66 -7.44 7.82 -8.83
N GLY A 67 -7.89 7.29 -9.97
CA GLY A 67 -8.28 8.11 -11.12
C GLY A 67 -7.12 8.62 -11.97
N ASN A 68 -5.88 8.41 -11.54
CA ASN A 68 -4.72 8.68 -12.38
C ASN A 68 -4.46 7.50 -13.33
N SER A 69 -4.60 7.73 -14.64
CA SER A 69 -4.41 6.72 -15.67
C SER A 69 -3.00 6.11 -15.69
N THR A 70 -1.99 6.84 -15.21
CA THR A 70 -0.62 6.34 -15.09
C THR A 70 -0.52 5.19 -14.09
N PHE A 71 -1.30 5.27 -13.01
CA PHE A 71 -1.21 4.32 -11.91
C PHE A 71 -2.31 3.26 -11.96
N LEU A 72 -3.26 3.35 -12.89
CA LEU A 72 -4.30 2.33 -13.13
C LEU A 72 -5.07 1.92 -11.87
N ASN A 73 -5.24 2.85 -10.92
CA ASN A 73 -5.78 2.61 -9.58
C ASN A 73 -4.98 1.61 -8.72
N ARG A 74 -3.77 1.22 -9.10
CA ARG A 74 -2.91 0.33 -8.30
C ARG A 74 -2.31 1.05 -7.11
N LEU A 75 -2.08 0.27 -6.06
CA LEU A 75 -1.21 0.66 -4.97
C LEU A 75 0.24 0.62 -5.43
N TYR A 76 1.02 1.54 -4.89
CA TYR A 76 2.43 1.65 -5.16
C TYR A 76 3.15 2.21 -3.93
N ILE A 77 4.44 1.93 -3.84
CA ILE A 77 5.32 2.52 -2.83
C ILE A 77 5.92 3.79 -3.41
N TYR A 78 5.65 4.91 -2.76
CA TYR A 78 6.23 6.20 -3.08
C TYR A 78 7.38 6.45 -2.11
N ASP A 79 8.59 6.61 -2.64
CA ASP A 79 9.83 6.89 -1.90
C ASP A 79 10.21 8.35 -2.15
N SER A 80 9.75 9.23 -1.26
CA SER A 80 9.92 10.68 -1.38
C SER A 80 11.38 11.14 -1.27
N LYS A 81 11.78 12.03 -2.20
CA LYS A 81 13.14 12.60 -2.26
C LYS A 81 13.24 14.00 -1.66
N ASN A 82 12.14 14.74 -1.64
CA ASN A 82 12.11 16.15 -1.25
C ASN A 82 10.86 16.49 -0.44
N GLN A 83 10.80 17.74 0.04
CA GLN A 83 9.71 18.21 0.91
C GLN A 83 8.33 18.09 0.24
N LYS A 84 8.21 18.44 -1.04
CA LYS A 84 6.95 18.32 -1.80
C LYS A 84 6.52 16.85 -1.95
N GLY A 85 7.47 15.94 -2.15
CA GLY A 85 7.18 14.49 -2.16
C GLY A 85 6.68 14.00 -0.80
N LYS A 86 7.27 14.47 0.30
CA LYS A 86 6.79 14.13 1.65
C LYS A 86 5.40 14.69 1.93
N GLU A 87 5.09 15.89 1.44
CA GLU A 87 3.74 16.46 1.54
C GLU A 87 2.71 15.60 0.80
N PHE A 88 3.07 15.05 -0.37
CA PHE A 88 2.25 14.09 -1.10
C PHE A 88 2.01 12.80 -0.30
N GLU A 89 3.05 12.18 0.27
CA GLU A 89 2.93 10.95 1.09
C GLU A 89 2.01 11.16 2.31
N ASN A 90 2.09 12.33 2.94
CA ASN A 90 1.31 12.65 4.13
C ASN A 90 -0.14 13.06 3.81
N ASN A 91 -0.50 13.27 2.53
CA ASN A 91 -1.84 13.65 2.15
C ASN A 91 -2.85 12.54 2.50
N ASN A 92 -3.94 12.95 3.16
CA ASN A 92 -5.06 12.08 3.53
C ASN A 92 -5.73 11.38 2.34
N GLU A 93 -5.64 11.96 1.15
CA GLU A 93 -6.27 11.43 -0.07
C GLU A 93 -5.56 10.20 -0.63
N HIS A 94 -4.26 10.04 -0.35
CA HIS A 94 -3.42 9.01 -0.97
C HIS A 94 -2.94 7.95 0.02
N ARG A 95 -2.99 8.25 1.32
CA ARG A 95 -2.59 7.32 2.36
C ARG A 95 -3.65 6.27 2.65
N PHE A 96 -3.24 5.02 2.75
CA PHE A 96 -4.08 3.97 3.31
C PHE A 96 -3.91 3.92 4.82
N LYS A 97 -5.04 4.00 5.54
CA LYS A 97 -5.07 3.79 6.99
C LYS A 97 -5.58 2.39 7.29
N GLN A 98 -5.10 1.84 8.40
CA GLN A 98 -5.76 0.72 9.07
C GLN A 98 -6.97 1.22 9.84
N THR A 99 -8.07 0.45 9.86
CA THR A 99 -9.16 0.60 10.82
C THR A 99 -9.03 -0.47 11.92
N ASP A 100 -9.59 -0.21 13.11
CA ASP A 100 -9.32 -0.91 14.39
C ASP A 100 -9.73 -2.41 14.48
N ALA A 101 -9.95 -3.11 13.36
CA ALA A 101 -10.18 -4.55 13.35
C ALA A 101 -8.88 -5.28 12.97
N GLY A 102 -8.53 -6.37 13.66
CA GLY A 102 -7.31 -7.17 13.43
C GLY A 102 -7.11 -7.77 12.03
N SER A 103 -7.96 -7.43 11.06
CA SER A 103 -7.71 -7.57 9.62
C SER A 103 -7.63 -6.16 9.02
N LEU A 104 -6.51 -5.86 8.36
CA LEU A 104 -6.32 -4.65 7.58
C LEU A 104 -7.25 -4.67 6.36
N PHE A 105 -8.22 -3.78 6.40
CA PHE A 105 -8.77 -3.21 5.19
C PHE A 105 -7.94 -1.97 4.89
N LEU A 106 -7.18 -1.97 3.80
CA LEU A 106 -6.56 -0.75 3.31
C LEU A 106 -7.70 0.13 2.79
N TYR A 107 -8.28 0.94 3.68
CA TYR A 107 -9.50 1.71 3.46
C TYR A 107 -9.17 3.21 3.35
N ASN A 108 -9.77 3.87 2.36
CA ASN A 108 -9.85 5.32 2.30
C ASN A 108 -11.32 5.74 2.49
N SER A 109 -11.61 6.30 3.66
CA SER A 109 -12.97 6.72 4.06
C SER A 109 -13.50 7.90 3.27
N THR A 110 -12.62 8.74 2.72
CA THR A 110 -13.02 9.92 1.96
C THR A 110 -13.63 9.54 0.62
N VAL A 111 -13.15 8.46 0.00
CA VAL A 111 -13.61 8.00 -1.34
C VAL A 111 -14.30 6.62 -1.31
N ASN A 112 -14.55 6.07 -0.12
CA ASN A 112 -15.17 4.77 0.10
C ASN A 112 -14.50 3.62 -0.69
N SER A 113 -13.18 3.52 -0.64
CA SER A 113 -12.42 2.54 -1.43
C SER A 113 -11.60 1.58 -0.58
N CYS A 114 -11.40 0.34 -1.06
CA CYS A 114 -10.52 -0.65 -0.44
C CYS A 114 -9.40 -1.09 -1.39
N ALA A 115 -8.30 -1.61 -0.85
CA ALA A 115 -7.35 -2.37 -1.65
C ALA A 115 -7.86 -3.80 -1.89
N GLN A 116 -7.74 -4.27 -3.13
CA GLN A 116 -8.09 -5.62 -3.57
C GLN A 116 -6.90 -6.20 -4.34
N PRO A 117 -6.29 -7.30 -3.87
CA PRO A 117 -5.26 -7.98 -4.63
C PRO A 117 -5.85 -8.65 -5.87
N ASN A 118 -5.08 -8.64 -6.95
CA ASN A 118 -5.20 -9.56 -8.07
C ASN A 118 -3.99 -10.52 -8.05
N ASP A 119 -3.77 -11.30 -9.11
CA ASP A 119 -2.70 -12.30 -9.17
C ASP A 119 -1.29 -11.70 -8.97
N THR A 120 -1.09 -10.42 -9.28
CA THR A 120 0.24 -9.78 -9.28
C THR A 120 0.29 -8.47 -8.50
N TYR A 121 -0.76 -7.66 -8.59
CA TYR A 121 -0.82 -6.30 -8.05
C TYR A 121 -1.89 -6.17 -6.98
N VAL A 122 -1.84 -5.04 -6.27
CA VAL A 122 -2.92 -4.61 -5.40
C VAL A 122 -3.62 -3.41 -6.00
N ASP A 123 -4.89 -3.54 -6.34
CA ASP A 123 -5.69 -2.47 -6.94
C ASP A 123 -6.53 -1.75 -5.87
N GLN A 124 -6.79 -0.46 -6.04
CA GLN A 124 -7.79 0.29 -5.29
C GLN A 124 -9.14 0.17 -5.99
N LYS A 125 -10.15 -0.31 -5.27
CA LYS A 125 -11.51 -0.46 -5.74
C LYS A 125 -12.45 0.51 -5.04
N LYS A 126 -13.12 1.36 -5.83
CA LYS A 126 -14.17 2.26 -5.35
C LYS A 126 -15.42 1.49 -4.95
N ASP A 127 -16.10 1.95 -3.90
CA ASP A 127 -17.32 1.35 -3.34
C ASP A 127 -17.16 -0.13 -2.95
N GLY A 128 -15.92 -0.52 -2.69
CA GLY A 128 -15.50 -1.91 -2.67
C GLY A 128 -15.62 -2.63 -1.33
N CYS A 129 -15.95 -1.96 -0.22
CA CYS A 129 -15.71 -2.47 1.13
C CYS A 129 -16.81 -3.43 1.64
N LYS A 130 -17.02 -4.56 0.95
CA LYS A 130 -17.82 -5.65 1.52
C LYS A 130 -16.90 -6.43 2.45
N ASN A 131 -17.35 -6.82 3.64
CA ASN A 131 -16.55 -7.55 4.64
C ASN A 131 -16.16 -9.00 4.21
N THR A 132 -15.66 -9.19 2.99
CA THR A 132 -15.32 -10.48 2.39
C THR A 132 -13.83 -10.80 2.58
N ALA A 133 -13.45 -12.07 2.44
CA ALA A 133 -12.09 -12.52 2.75
C ALA A 133 -11.04 -12.06 1.73
N GLU A 134 -11.47 -11.85 0.48
CA GLU A 134 -10.67 -11.43 -0.68
C GLU A 134 -10.11 -10.00 -0.55
N GLN A 135 -10.56 -9.25 0.44
CA GLN A 135 -10.20 -7.85 0.67
C GLN A 135 -9.45 -7.63 1.98
N LYS A 136 -9.17 -8.73 2.71
CA LYS A 136 -8.56 -8.69 4.03
C LYS A 136 -7.07 -8.98 3.95
N PHE A 137 -6.28 -8.14 4.61
CA PHE A 137 -4.88 -8.39 4.92
C PHE A 137 -4.71 -8.64 6.42
N THR A 138 -3.74 -9.46 6.80
CA THR A 138 -3.44 -9.87 8.18
C THR A 138 -1.95 -9.72 8.46
N PHE A 139 -1.58 -9.69 9.74
CA PHE A 139 -0.21 -9.46 10.23
C PHE A 139 0.63 -10.74 10.34
#